data_AF-N1R9D4-F1
#
_entry.id   AF-N1R9D4-F1
#
_cell.length_a   1.000
_cell.length_b   1.000
_cell.length_c   1.000
_cell.angle_alpha   90.00
_cell.angle_beta   90.00
_cell.angle_gamma   90.00
#
_symmetry.space_group_name_H-M   'P 1'
#
loop_
_entity.id
_entity.type
_entity.pdbx_description
1 polymer ?
#
loop_
_entity_poly.entity_id
_entity_poly.type
_entity_poly.pdbx_seq_one_letter_code
_entity_poly.pdbx_strand_id
1 'polypeptide(L)'
;MAPPEAEKPVDHTLNRRPSVSKGENTEISNDAARLMAMGYQPQMRRDISTLQLIGVAFMVTASWLGVLGGFTTGVVVGGSVCLIYGLIIVGVFSTFFAITLGELASAMPTAGGQYYWVSVLAPKKLSRPSAFFTGLCNLAGGVVATAGSSVLLGNMVLAVLSSISRHCDSALVSLATPIFRGLSSV
;
A
#
# COMPACT_ATOMS: atom_id res chain seq x y z
N MET A 1 8.23 26.05 -37.74
CA MET A 1 9.59 26.08 -38.32
C MET A 1 10.59 25.86 -37.19
N ALA A 2 10.98 24.60 -36.96
CA ALA A 2 12.15 24.15 -36.20
C ALA A 2 12.55 22.79 -36.82
N PRO A 3 13.84 22.52 -37.09
CA PRO A 3 14.27 21.31 -37.80
C PRO A 3 14.10 20.05 -36.92
N PRO A 4 13.80 18.87 -37.51
CA PRO A 4 13.76 17.61 -36.77
C PRO A 4 15.19 17.19 -36.39
N GLU A 5 15.45 17.20 -35.09
CA GLU A 5 16.69 16.71 -34.50
C GLU A 5 16.79 15.19 -34.70
N ALA A 6 17.91 14.77 -35.28
CA ALA A 6 18.18 13.39 -35.65
C ALA A 6 18.19 12.46 -34.42
N GLU A 7 17.31 11.46 -34.47
CA GLU A 7 17.21 10.35 -33.52
C GLU A 7 18.53 9.56 -33.50
N LYS A 8 19.19 9.50 -32.32
CA LYS A 8 20.40 8.70 -32.11
C LYS A 8 20.06 7.19 -32.18
N PRO A 9 20.98 6.35 -32.68
CA PRO A 9 20.72 4.93 -32.87
C PRO A 9 20.51 4.22 -31.53
N VAL A 10 19.34 3.58 -31.40
CA VAL A 10 18.95 2.73 -30.27
C VAL A 10 19.88 1.53 -30.20
N ASP A 11 20.66 1.42 -29.13
CA ASP A 11 21.58 0.32 -28.85
C ASP A 11 20.84 -1.01 -28.58
N HIS A 12 21.23 -2.04 -29.34
CA HIS A 12 20.54 -3.33 -29.43
C HIS A 12 20.98 -4.37 -28.38
N THR A 13 21.62 -3.98 -27.28
CA THR A 13 22.35 -4.92 -26.39
C THR A 13 21.66 -5.31 -25.09
N LEU A 14 20.35 -5.11 -24.93
CA LEU A 14 19.58 -5.70 -23.84
C LEU A 14 18.82 -6.95 -24.29
N ASN A 15 19.58 -7.97 -24.70
CA ASN A 15 19.13 -9.36 -24.79
C ASN A 15 19.19 -10.02 -23.40
N ARG A 16 18.37 -9.53 -22.47
CA ARG A 16 17.99 -10.30 -21.29
C ARG A 16 16.54 -10.70 -21.50
N ARG A 17 16.31 -11.90 -22.03
CA ARG A 17 14.97 -12.49 -22.04
C ARG A 17 14.68 -12.91 -20.60
N PRO A 18 13.75 -12.28 -19.86
CA PRO A 18 13.19 -12.98 -18.72
C PRO A 18 12.51 -14.24 -19.25
N SER A 19 12.72 -15.37 -18.59
CA SER A 19 12.09 -16.65 -18.92
C SER A 19 10.60 -16.54 -18.58
N VAL A 20 9.85 -15.97 -19.51
CA VAL A 20 8.42 -15.75 -19.41
C VAL A 20 7.71 -16.95 -20.04
N SER A 21 6.82 -17.55 -19.25
CA SER A 21 5.98 -18.69 -19.63
C SER A 21 5.25 -18.41 -20.96
N LYS A 22 5.16 -19.40 -21.85
CA LYS A 22 4.62 -19.27 -23.21
C LYS A 22 3.14 -18.78 -23.25
N GLY A 23 2.41 -18.86 -22.13
CA GLY A 23 1.08 -18.25 -21.98
C GLY A 23 1.10 -16.73 -21.85
N GLU A 24 2.12 -16.15 -21.21
CA GLU A 24 2.22 -14.73 -20.87
C GLU A 24 2.59 -13.85 -22.08
N ASN A 25 3.31 -14.40 -23.07
CA ASN A 25 3.60 -13.68 -24.33
C ASN A 25 2.35 -13.33 -25.16
N THR A 26 1.29 -14.15 -25.07
CA THR A 26 0.03 -13.90 -25.81
C THR A 26 -0.79 -12.81 -25.14
N GLU A 27 -0.81 -12.79 -23.79
CA GLU A 27 -1.51 -11.76 -23.01
C GLU A 27 -0.83 -10.39 -23.13
N ILE A 28 0.51 -10.36 -23.06
CA ILE A 28 1.29 -9.12 -23.28
C ILE A 28 1.05 -8.55 -24.69
N SER A 29 0.91 -9.40 -25.71
CA SER A 29 0.60 -8.97 -27.08
C SER A 29 -0.80 -8.36 -27.20
N ASN A 30 -1.80 -8.90 -26.49
CA ASN A 30 -3.17 -8.39 -26.49
C ASN A 30 -3.30 -7.06 -25.74
N ASP A 31 -2.62 -6.91 -24.60
CA ASP A 31 -2.61 -5.64 -23.85
C ASP A 31 -1.85 -4.53 -24.58
N ALA A 32 -0.76 -4.88 -25.28
CA ALA A 32 -0.07 -3.94 -26.16
C ALA A 32 -0.98 -3.46 -27.30
N ALA A 33 -1.75 -4.36 -27.92
CA ALA A 33 -2.71 -4.00 -28.96
C ALA A 33 -3.84 -3.09 -28.41
N ARG A 34 -4.35 -3.36 -27.20
CA ARG A 34 -5.34 -2.50 -26.53
C ARG A 34 -4.80 -1.10 -26.21
N LEU A 35 -3.54 -1.00 -25.78
CA LEU A 35 -2.87 0.29 -25.53
C LEU A 35 -2.69 1.10 -26.81
N MET A 36 -2.29 0.45 -27.90
CA MET A 36 -2.18 1.09 -29.22
C MET A 36 -3.55 1.57 -29.73
N ALA A 37 -4.62 0.81 -29.50
CA ALA A 37 -6.00 1.23 -29.83
C ALA A 37 -6.46 2.47 -29.02
N MET A 38 -5.93 2.66 -27.80
CA MET A 38 -6.13 3.86 -26.98
C MET A 38 -5.18 5.02 -27.34
N GLY A 39 -4.30 4.85 -28.32
CA GLY A 39 -3.34 5.86 -28.77
C GLY A 39 -2.06 5.95 -27.94
N TYR A 40 -1.80 4.97 -27.04
CA TYR A 40 -0.59 4.92 -26.23
C TYR A 40 0.44 3.99 -26.85
N GLN A 41 1.63 4.53 -27.16
CA GLN A 41 2.78 3.73 -27.58
C GLN A 41 3.44 3.10 -26.34
N PRO A 42 3.62 1.76 -26.28
CA PRO A 42 4.31 1.12 -25.18
C PRO A 42 5.80 1.44 -25.22
N GLN A 43 6.23 2.39 -24.38
CA GLN A 43 7.64 2.84 -24.29
C GLN A 43 8.47 2.03 -23.28
N MET A 44 7.83 1.31 -22.35
CA MET A 44 8.51 0.53 -21.31
C MET A 44 8.44 -0.97 -21.59
N ARG A 45 9.55 -1.67 -21.32
CA ARG A 45 9.56 -3.14 -21.27
C ARG A 45 8.76 -3.63 -20.07
N ARG A 46 7.91 -4.64 -20.29
CA ARG A 46 7.09 -5.26 -19.26
C ARG A 46 7.74 -6.53 -18.76
N ASP A 47 8.56 -6.40 -17.72
CA ASP A 47 9.33 -7.50 -17.14
C ASP A 47 8.84 -7.92 -15.74
N ILE A 48 7.69 -7.39 -15.28
CA ILE A 48 7.11 -7.71 -13.97
C ILE A 48 6.31 -9.00 -14.06
N SER A 49 6.81 -10.06 -13.42
CA SER A 49 6.11 -11.35 -13.33
C SER A 49 4.88 -11.27 -12.41
N THR A 50 3.88 -12.14 -12.64
CA THR A 50 2.66 -12.23 -11.81
C THR A 50 2.96 -12.44 -10.32
N LEU A 51 3.96 -13.25 -9.98
CA LEU A 51 4.41 -13.44 -8.59
C LEU A 51 4.99 -12.15 -7.99
N GLN A 52 5.74 -11.39 -8.78
CA GLN A 52 6.28 -10.10 -8.35
C GLN A 52 5.15 -9.08 -8.14
N LEU A 53 4.15 -9.09 -9.02
CA LEU A 53 2.97 -8.23 -8.91
C LEU A 53 2.17 -8.53 -7.63
N ILE A 54 1.97 -9.80 -7.28
CA ILE A 54 1.33 -10.20 -6.01
C ILE A 54 2.17 -9.73 -4.81
N GLY A 55 3.50 -9.87 -4.87
CA GLY A 55 4.40 -9.41 -3.82
C GLY A 55 4.33 -7.89 -3.60
N VAL A 56 4.31 -7.11 -4.68
CA VAL A 56 4.14 -5.65 -4.63
C VAL A 56 2.75 -5.27 -4.10
N ALA A 57 1.69 -5.97 -4.52
CA ALA A 57 0.34 -5.75 -4.03
C ALA A 57 0.20 -6.05 -2.52
N PHE A 58 0.86 -7.09 -2.03
CA PHE A 58 0.89 -7.42 -0.60
C PHE A 58 1.66 -6.36 0.20
N MET A 59 2.83 -5.94 -0.30
CA MET A 59 3.65 -4.89 0.31
C MET A 59 2.90 -3.55 0.41
N VAL A 60 2.25 -3.10 -0.67
CA VAL A 60 1.58 -1.79 -0.69
C VAL A 60 0.38 -1.71 0.26
N THR A 61 -0.27 -2.85 0.53
CA THR A 61 -1.48 -2.87 1.36
C THR A 61 -1.17 -2.77 2.85
N ALA A 62 0.04 -3.14 3.30
CA ALA A 62 0.57 -2.98 4.66
C ALA A 62 -0.48 -3.03 5.81
N SER A 63 -1.45 -3.95 5.73
CA SER A 63 -2.66 -3.94 6.57
C SER A 63 -2.37 -4.30 8.02
N TRP A 64 -1.27 -5.02 8.26
CA TRP A 64 -0.85 -5.47 9.58
C TRP A 64 -0.57 -4.30 10.54
N LEU A 65 -0.01 -3.18 10.07
CA LEU A 65 0.24 -2.00 10.91
C LEU A 65 -1.06 -1.35 11.39
N GLY A 66 -2.05 -1.24 10.51
CA GLY A 66 -3.36 -0.70 10.85
C GLY A 66 -4.09 -1.58 11.87
N VAL A 67 -4.05 -2.89 11.68
CA VAL A 67 -4.64 -3.85 12.63
C VAL A 67 -3.95 -3.76 13.98
N LEU A 68 -2.61 -3.78 14.03
CA LEU A 68 -1.87 -3.70 15.30
C LEU A 68 -2.11 -2.38 16.03
N GLY A 69 -2.11 -1.25 15.32
CA GLY A 69 -2.35 0.07 15.91
C GLY A 69 -3.78 0.26 16.42
N GLY A 70 -4.76 -0.32 15.72
CA GLY A 70 -6.17 -0.24 16.09
C GLY A 70 -6.64 -1.31 17.08
N PHE A 71 -5.89 -2.40 17.25
CA PHE A 71 -6.33 -3.57 18.03
C PHE A 71 -6.66 -3.20 19.48
N THR A 72 -5.74 -2.55 20.17
CA THR A 72 -5.93 -2.15 21.58
C THR A 72 -7.13 -1.21 21.73
N THR A 73 -7.23 -0.18 20.89
CA THR A 73 -8.34 0.78 20.92
C THR A 73 -9.68 0.09 20.61
N GLY A 74 -9.69 -0.85 19.67
CA GLY A 74 -10.88 -1.61 19.30
C GLY A 74 -11.39 -2.50 20.42
N VAL A 75 -10.50 -3.17 21.16
CA VAL A 75 -10.90 -3.95 22.35
C VAL A 75 -11.49 -3.04 23.43
N VAL A 76 -10.85 -1.89 23.71
CA VAL A 76 -11.27 -0.98 24.79
C VAL A 76 -12.65 -0.37 24.52
N VAL A 77 -12.94 -0.01 23.26
CA VAL A 77 -14.18 0.69 22.90
C VAL A 77 -15.31 -0.27 22.50
N GLY A 78 -15.01 -1.34 21.75
CA GLY A 78 -16.01 -2.22 21.16
C GLY A 78 -16.04 -3.65 21.70
N GLY A 79 -15.10 -4.00 22.60
CA GLY A 79 -14.92 -5.37 23.05
C GLY A 79 -14.44 -6.33 21.94
N SER A 80 -14.19 -7.58 22.31
CA SER A 80 -13.64 -8.60 21.40
C SER A 80 -14.60 -8.99 20.27
N VAL A 81 -15.90 -8.89 20.50
CA VAL A 81 -16.95 -9.27 19.54
C VAL A 81 -16.96 -8.32 18.35
N CYS A 82 -16.87 -7.00 18.60
CA CYS A 82 -16.84 -5.99 17.55
C CYS A 82 -15.63 -6.16 16.62
N LEU A 83 -14.47 -6.56 17.16
CA LEU A 83 -13.28 -6.82 16.35
C LEU A 83 -13.46 -7.99 15.39
N ILE A 84 -14.01 -9.12 15.88
CA ILE A 84 -14.16 -10.34 15.06
C ILE A 84 -15.16 -10.09 13.93
N TYR A 85 -16.36 -9.60 14.27
CA TYR A 85 -17.39 -9.34 13.26
C TYR A 85 -17.04 -8.15 12.36
N GLY A 86 -16.39 -7.12 12.90
CA GLY A 86 -15.91 -5.98 12.13
C GLY A 86 -14.90 -6.37 11.07
N LEU A 87 -13.92 -7.22 11.41
CA LEU A 87 -12.93 -7.72 10.43
C LEU A 87 -13.56 -8.57 9.33
N ILE A 88 -14.54 -9.43 9.67
CA ILE A 88 -15.25 -10.26 8.67
C ILE A 88 -16.02 -9.37 7.70
N ILE A 89 -16.79 -8.41 8.21
CA ILE A 89 -17.59 -7.51 7.39
C ILE A 89 -16.68 -6.67 6.48
N VAL A 90 -15.62 -6.07 7.02
CA VAL A 90 -14.66 -5.28 6.24
C VAL A 90 -13.97 -6.13 5.18
N GLY A 91 -13.61 -7.38 5.47
CA GLY A 91 -13.02 -8.30 4.50
C GLY A 91 -13.94 -8.61 3.32
N VAL A 92 -15.23 -8.84 3.58
CA VAL A 92 -16.24 -9.07 2.55
C VAL A 92 -16.38 -7.84 1.64
N PHE A 93 -16.53 -6.65 2.22
CA PHE A 93 -16.60 -5.42 1.44
C PHE A 93 -15.32 -5.16 0.64
N SER A 94 -14.14 -5.37 1.25
CA SER A 94 -12.85 -5.22 0.58
C SER A 94 -12.72 -6.15 -0.64
N THR A 95 -13.26 -7.37 -0.57
CA THR A 95 -13.28 -8.30 -1.71
C THR A 95 -14.14 -7.77 -2.87
N PHE A 96 -15.31 -7.21 -2.58
CA PHE A 96 -16.15 -6.60 -3.62
C PHE A 96 -15.47 -5.40 -4.30
N PHE A 97 -14.77 -4.56 -3.51
CA PHE A 97 -13.97 -3.48 -4.06
C PHE A 97 -12.83 -4.00 -4.95
N ALA A 98 -12.13 -5.05 -4.52
CA ALA A 98 -11.05 -5.67 -5.28
C ALA A 98 -11.54 -6.24 -6.62
N ILE A 99 -12.68 -6.93 -6.63
CA ILE A 99 -13.29 -7.47 -7.87
C ILE A 99 -13.64 -6.33 -8.82
N THR A 100 -14.28 -5.27 -8.33
CA THR A 100 -14.67 -4.12 -9.16
C THR A 100 -13.44 -3.42 -9.75
N LEU A 101 -12.37 -3.28 -8.97
CA LEU A 101 -11.11 -2.69 -9.43
C LEU A 101 -10.41 -3.58 -10.45
N GLY A 102 -10.51 -4.90 -10.29
CA GLY A 102 -9.98 -5.89 -11.22
C GLY A 102 -10.65 -5.81 -12.59
N GLU A 103 -11.98 -5.69 -12.63
CA GLU A 103 -12.74 -5.47 -13.88
C GLU A 103 -12.28 -4.19 -14.59
N LEU A 104 -12.10 -3.11 -13.83
CA LEU A 104 -11.68 -1.81 -14.37
C LEU A 104 -10.23 -1.84 -14.89
N ALA A 105 -9.34 -2.53 -14.17
CA ALA A 105 -7.94 -2.72 -14.57
C ALA A 105 -7.80 -3.59 -15.83
N SER A 106 -8.67 -4.60 -16.00
CA SER A 106 -8.69 -5.45 -17.20
C SER A 106 -9.23 -4.71 -18.43
N ALA A 107 -10.25 -3.86 -18.24
CA ALA A 107 -10.84 -3.07 -19.31
C ALA A 107 -9.92 -1.93 -19.79
N MET A 108 -9.17 -1.31 -18.88
CA MET A 108 -8.30 -0.16 -19.17
C MET A 108 -6.89 -0.35 -18.59
N PRO A 109 -6.02 -1.13 -19.27
CA PRO A 109 -4.67 -1.43 -18.80
C PRO A 109 -3.70 -0.25 -19.07
N THR A 110 -4.02 0.94 -18.55
CA THR A 110 -3.18 2.14 -18.70
C THR A 110 -2.35 2.39 -17.45
N ALA A 111 -1.18 3.02 -17.61
CA ALA A 111 -0.33 3.44 -16.48
C ALA A 111 -0.96 4.54 -15.61
N GLY A 112 -2.15 5.02 -15.97
CA GLY A 112 -2.83 6.15 -15.36
C GLY A 112 -3.71 5.81 -14.14
N GLY A 113 -3.88 4.53 -13.80
CA GLY A 113 -4.61 4.08 -12.62
C GLY A 113 -5.96 4.78 -12.39
N GLN A 114 -6.28 5.04 -11.13
CA GLN A 114 -7.57 5.59 -10.70
C GLN A 114 -7.93 6.96 -11.29
N TYR A 115 -6.97 7.87 -11.46
CA TYR A 115 -7.26 9.19 -12.02
C TYR A 115 -7.61 9.10 -13.51
N TYR A 116 -6.99 8.16 -14.24
CA TYR A 116 -7.31 7.91 -15.63
C TYR A 116 -8.70 7.29 -15.76
N TRP A 117 -9.04 6.29 -14.94
CA TRP A 117 -10.37 5.69 -14.95
C TRP A 117 -11.48 6.72 -14.70
N VAL A 118 -11.27 7.63 -13.75
CA VAL A 118 -12.22 8.73 -13.51
C VAL A 118 -12.32 9.67 -14.71
N SER A 119 -11.22 9.98 -15.40
CA SER A 119 -11.26 10.84 -16.58
C SER A 119 -12.04 10.24 -17.76
N VAL A 120 -12.04 8.91 -17.88
CA VAL A 120 -12.72 8.18 -18.96
C VAL A 120 -14.20 7.95 -18.65
N LEU A 121 -14.54 7.62 -17.39
CA LEU A 121 -15.92 7.35 -16.98
C LEU A 121 -16.74 8.62 -16.70
N ALA A 122 -16.09 9.73 -16.35
CA ALA A 122 -16.80 10.98 -16.03
C ALA A 122 -17.31 11.70 -17.29
N PRO A 123 -18.45 12.41 -17.20
CA PRO A 123 -18.98 13.19 -18.32
C PRO A 123 -17.99 14.28 -18.76
N LYS A 124 -17.93 14.56 -20.08
CA LYS A 124 -16.91 15.44 -20.71
C LYS A 124 -16.72 16.81 -20.05
N LYS A 125 -17.75 17.36 -19.41
CA LYS A 125 -17.70 18.64 -18.69
C LYS A 125 -17.00 18.56 -17.33
N LEU A 126 -17.05 17.40 -16.67
CA LEU A 126 -16.51 17.18 -15.32
C LEU A 126 -15.25 16.31 -15.28
N SER A 127 -14.89 15.66 -16.39
CA SER A 127 -13.75 14.73 -16.46
C SER A 127 -12.42 15.31 -15.95
N ARG A 128 -12.08 16.55 -16.33
CA ARG A 128 -10.84 17.22 -15.87
C ARG A 128 -10.84 17.55 -14.37
N PRO A 129 -11.84 18.26 -13.83
CA PRO A 129 -11.86 18.56 -12.39
C PRO A 129 -12.02 17.32 -11.51
N SER A 130 -12.81 16.32 -11.93
CA SER A 130 -12.97 15.08 -11.15
C SER A 130 -11.71 14.23 -11.11
N ALA A 131 -10.97 14.14 -12.22
CA ALA A 131 -9.68 13.45 -12.25
C ALA A 131 -8.63 14.17 -11.41
N PHE A 132 -8.59 15.51 -11.44
CA PHE A 132 -7.71 16.31 -10.58
C PHE A 132 -8.03 16.10 -9.10
N PHE A 133 -9.31 16.13 -8.73
CA PHE A 133 -9.74 15.88 -7.35
C PHE A 133 -9.39 14.46 -6.90
N THR A 134 -9.58 13.46 -7.76
CA THR A 134 -9.20 12.06 -7.47
C THR A 134 -7.69 11.93 -7.24
N GLY A 135 -6.88 12.60 -8.08
CA GLY A 135 -5.43 12.65 -7.90
C GLY A 135 -5.03 13.34 -6.59
N LEU A 136 -5.70 14.44 -6.24
CA LEU A 136 -5.46 15.17 -4.99
C LEU A 136 -5.83 14.33 -3.76
N CYS A 137 -6.98 13.65 -3.78
CA CYS A 137 -7.39 12.73 -2.71
C CYS A 137 -6.40 11.58 -2.55
N ASN A 138 -5.91 11.00 -3.65
CA ASN A 138 -4.90 9.96 -3.58
C ASN A 138 -3.58 10.47 -2.98
N LEU A 139 -3.13 11.66 -3.38
CA LEU A 139 -1.93 12.28 -2.80
C LEU A 139 -2.11 12.57 -1.31
N ALA A 140 -3.22 13.19 -0.92
CA ALA A 140 -3.54 13.48 0.47
C ALA A 140 -3.61 12.20 1.31
N GLY A 141 -4.25 11.15 0.79
CA GLY A 141 -4.30 9.83 1.43
C GLY A 141 -2.92 9.23 1.65
N GLY A 142 -2.04 9.29 0.64
CA GLY A 142 -0.66 8.82 0.76
C GLY A 142 0.16 9.59 1.81
N VAL A 143 0.01 10.91 1.87
CA VAL A 143 0.68 11.77 2.87
C VAL A 143 0.17 11.44 4.28
N VAL A 144 -1.15 11.36 4.48
CA VAL A 144 -1.75 11.03 5.77
C VAL A 144 -1.37 9.63 6.23
N ALA A 145 -1.36 8.65 5.33
CA ALA A 145 -0.95 7.28 5.65
C ALA A 145 0.52 7.21 6.09
N THR A 146 1.41 7.93 5.42
CA THR A 146 2.84 7.99 5.77
C THR A 146 3.06 8.70 7.11
N ALA A 147 2.35 9.81 7.34
CA ALA A 147 2.40 10.53 8.61
C ALA A 147 1.87 9.65 9.76
N GLY A 148 0.72 8.99 9.56
CA GLY A 148 0.13 8.08 10.54
C GLY A 148 1.02 6.89 10.88
N SER A 149 1.69 6.31 9.88
CA SER A 149 2.64 5.21 10.09
C SER A 149 3.85 5.65 10.92
N SER A 150 4.35 6.87 10.68
CA SER A 150 5.44 7.47 11.47
C SER A 150 5.05 7.68 12.93
N VAL A 151 3.84 8.18 13.18
CA VAL A 151 3.30 8.38 14.54
C VAL A 151 3.11 7.05 15.25
N LEU A 152 2.57 6.04 14.57
CA LEU A 152 2.39 4.70 15.12
C LEU A 152 3.74 4.12 15.56
N LEU A 153 4.76 4.20 14.70
CA LEU A 153 6.10 3.73 15.02
C LEU A 153 6.69 4.46 16.23
N GLY A 154 6.53 5.79 16.31
CA GLY A 154 6.96 6.57 17.46
C GLY A 154 6.29 6.13 18.77
N ASN A 155 4.98 5.88 18.74
CA ASN A 155 4.25 5.37 19.90
C ASN A 155 4.72 3.98 20.33
N MET A 156 5.04 3.09 19.38
CA MET A 156 5.58 1.77 19.69
C MET A 156 6.96 1.86 20.36
N VAL A 157 7.84 2.75 19.90
CA VAL A 157 9.15 2.97 20.52
C VAL A 157 8.99 3.50 21.95
N LEU A 158 8.11 4.49 22.17
CA LEU A 158 7.83 5.02 23.52
C LEU A 158 7.23 3.94 24.45
N ALA A 159 6.35 3.09 23.93
CA ALA A 159 5.79 1.97 24.69
C ALA A 159 6.87 0.98 25.14
N VAL A 160 7.85 0.69 24.28
CA VAL A 160 8.98 -0.19 24.63
C VAL A 160 9.88 0.46 25.69
N LEU A 161 10.25 1.73 25.51
CA LEU A 161 11.10 2.46 26.47
C LEU A 161 10.45 2.56 27.85
N SER A 162 9.16 2.90 27.91
CA SER A 162 8.41 2.94 29.17
C SER A 162 8.23 1.56 29.81
N SER A 163 8.15 0.49 29.00
CA SER A 163 8.17 -0.87 29.53
C SER A 163 9.50 -1.19 30.23
N ILE A 164 10.63 -0.89 29.59
CA ILE A 164 11.97 -1.14 30.15
C ILE A 164 12.19 -0.35 31.44
N SER A 165 11.82 0.94 31.48
CA SER A 165 11.94 1.78 32.67
C SER A 165 11.20 1.18 33.87
N ARG A 166 9.94 0.75 33.66
CA ARG A 166 9.13 0.13 34.72
C ARG A 166 9.73 -1.18 35.24
N HIS A 167 10.34 -1.98 34.36
CA HIS A 167 11.04 -3.20 34.79
C HIS A 167 12.25 -2.87 35.67
N CYS A 168 13.02 -1.83 35.32
CA CYS A 168 14.16 -1.39 36.14
C CYS A 168 13.72 -0.86 37.51
N ASP A 169 12.67 -0.03 37.57
CA ASP A 169 12.11 0.49 38.82
C ASP A 169 11.58 -0.63 39.71
N SER A 170 10.85 -1.60 39.14
CA SER A 170 10.35 -2.75 39.89
C SER A 170 11.48 -3.64 40.44
N ALA A 171 12.58 -3.80 39.69
CA ALA A 171 13.76 -4.53 40.15
C ALA A 171 14.49 -3.79 41.29
N LEU A 172 14.63 -2.46 41.18
CA LEU A 172 15.21 -1.62 42.22
C LEU A 172 14.42 -1.68 43.54
N VAL A 173 13.08 -1.55 43.45
CA VAL A 173 12.21 -1.65 44.63
C VAL A 173 12.31 -3.05 45.25
N SER A 174 12.31 -4.11 44.45
CA SER A 174 12.43 -5.49 44.94
C SER A 174 13.77 -5.76 45.65
N LEU A 175 14.86 -5.10 45.24
CA LEU A 175 16.18 -5.24 45.83
C LEU A 175 16.34 -4.38 47.11
N ALA A 176 15.63 -3.25 47.20
CA ALA A 176 15.63 -2.37 48.38
C ALA A 176 14.68 -2.85 49.51
N THR A 177 13.63 -3.60 49.18
CA THR A 177 12.63 -4.09 50.16
C THR A 177 13.21 -4.94 51.32
N PRO A 178 14.15 -5.88 51.13
CA PRO A 178 14.75 -6.62 52.24
C PRO A 178 15.59 -5.75 53.19
N ILE A 179 16.23 -4.70 52.68
CA ILE A 179 17.04 -3.76 53.48
C ILE A 179 16.13 -2.97 54.44
N PHE A 180 15.00 -2.46 53.94
CA PHE A 180 14.02 -1.74 54.76
C PHE A 180 13.32 -2.63 55.79
N ARG A 181 13.03 -3.89 55.45
CA ARG A 181 12.46 -4.85 56.41
C ARG A 181 13.43 -5.23 57.53
N GLY A 182 14.73 -5.32 57.25
CA GLY A 182 15.76 -5.58 58.27
C GLY A 182 16.00 -4.43 59.24
N LEU A 183 15.77 -3.18 58.81
CA LEU A 183 15.89 -1.97 59.64
C LEU A 183 14.68 -1.73 60.56
N SER A 184 13.52 -2.32 60.26
CA SER A 184 12.30 -2.19 61.06
C SER A 184 12.18 -3.24 62.18
N SER A 185 13.03 -4.27 62.19
CA SER A 185 12.99 -5.38 63.16
C SER A 185 14.07 -5.31 64.25
N VAL A 186 14.80 -4.18 64.34
CA VAL A 186 15.76 -3.84 65.40
C VAL A 186 15.22 -2.64 66.16
#